data_AF-A0A7K2X978-F1
#
_entry.id   AF-A0A7K2X978-F1
#
_cell.length_a   1.000
_cell.length_b   1.000
_cell.length_c   1.000
_cell.angle_alpha   90.00
_cell.angle_beta   90.00
_cell.angle_gamma   90.00
#
_symmetry.space_group_name_H-M   'P 1'
#
loop_
_entity.id
_entity.type
_entity.pdbx_description
1 polymer ?
#
loop_
_entity_poly.entity_id
_entity_poly.type
_entity_poly.pdbx_seq_one_letter_code
_entity_poly.pdbx_strand_id
1 'polypeptide(L)'
;MSEGGRRTTREDDSVVRRHLAAATAAASLTLLLAPGVRAADTGGAAAANPYERGPAPTRASVEALRGPYAVSETSVSSLAVTGFGGGTIYYPTSTADGTFGAVVISPGFTAYQSSVAWLGPRLASQGFVVFTIDTLTTLDQPD
;
A
#
# COMPACT_ATOMS: atom_id res chain seq x y z
N MET A 1 -60.08 -49.19 -15.44
CA MET A 1 -59.42 -50.18 -16.31
C MET A 1 -58.02 -49.69 -16.64
N SER A 2 -57.03 -50.56 -16.42
CA SER A 2 -55.65 -50.60 -16.96
C SER A 2 -54.73 -49.39 -16.76
N GLU A 3 -53.68 -49.51 -15.93
CA GLU A 3 -52.30 -50.04 -16.19
C GLU A 3 -51.34 -48.85 -16.40
N GLY A 4 -50.09 -48.81 -15.95
CA GLY A 4 -49.22 -49.78 -15.30
C GLY A 4 -48.01 -49.04 -14.68
N GLY A 5 -47.53 -49.55 -13.55
CA GLY A 5 -46.45 -48.95 -12.77
C GLY A 5 -45.06 -49.27 -13.28
N ARG A 6 -44.13 -48.34 -13.05
CA ARG A 6 -42.68 -48.63 -13.02
C ARG A 6 -42.30 -49.04 -11.59
N ARG A 7 -41.89 -50.29 -11.42
CA ARG A 7 -41.17 -50.78 -10.23
C ARG A 7 -39.68 -50.70 -10.54
N THR A 8 -38.92 -49.96 -9.74
CA THR A 8 -37.48 -50.15 -9.60
C THR A 8 -37.25 -50.80 -8.25
N THR A 9 -36.81 -52.05 -8.29
CA THR A 9 -36.49 -52.87 -7.13
C THR A 9 -35.24 -52.34 -6.45
N ARG A 10 -35.35 -52.17 -5.14
CA ARG A 10 -34.28 -51.94 -4.17
C ARG A 10 -33.59 -53.28 -3.89
N GLU A 11 -32.27 -53.31 -3.97
CA GLU A 11 -31.46 -54.30 -3.27
C GLU A 11 -30.37 -53.53 -2.51
N ASP A 12 -30.64 -53.36 -1.21
CA ASP A 12 -29.62 -53.16 -0.19
C ASP A 12 -28.71 -54.40 -0.19
N ASP A 13 -27.39 -54.25 -0.09
CA ASP A 13 -26.73 -54.99 0.98
C ASP A 13 -25.31 -54.51 1.35
N SER A 14 -25.13 -54.50 2.67
CA SER A 14 -23.89 -54.62 3.43
C SER A 14 -22.93 -53.42 3.54
N VAL A 15 -23.22 -52.65 4.60
CA VAL A 15 -22.28 -51.83 5.37
C VAL A 15 -21.22 -52.74 6.04
N VAL A 16 -20.04 -52.17 6.29
CA VAL A 16 -19.19 -52.30 7.50
C VAL A 16 -17.77 -52.85 7.27
N ARG A 17 -16.84 -51.89 7.26
CA ARG A 17 -15.59 -51.78 8.05
C ARG A 17 -14.69 -53.01 8.16
N ARG A 18 -13.40 -52.83 7.87
CA ARG A 18 -12.35 -52.54 8.89
C ARG A 18 -10.95 -52.57 8.27
N HIS A 19 -10.18 -51.56 8.69
CA HIS A 19 -8.76 -51.62 9.06
C HIS A 19 -7.75 -52.17 8.05
N LEU A 20 -6.78 -51.34 7.69
CA LEU A 20 -5.44 -51.42 8.30
C LEU A 20 -4.54 -50.32 7.69
N ALA A 21 -3.93 -49.55 8.59
CA ALA A 21 -2.84 -48.66 8.27
C ALA A 21 -1.61 -49.46 7.80
N ALA A 22 -0.88 -48.94 6.83
CA ALA A 22 0.50 -49.32 6.58
C ALA A 22 1.26 -48.07 6.11
N ALA A 23 2.14 -47.58 7.00
CA ALA A 23 3.14 -46.60 6.70
C ALA A 23 4.24 -47.25 5.84
N THR A 24 4.63 -46.60 4.74
CA THR A 24 5.89 -46.86 4.06
C THR A 24 6.62 -45.53 3.87
N ALA A 25 7.72 -45.38 4.62
CA ALA A 25 8.72 -44.36 4.39
C ALA A 25 9.68 -44.85 3.29
N ALA A 26 9.92 -44.05 2.26
CA ALA A 26 11.11 -44.14 1.42
C ALA A 26 11.38 -42.79 0.74
N ALA A 27 12.63 -42.35 0.86
CA ALA A 27 13.13 -41.04 0.50
C ALA A 27 13.27 -40.80 -1.02
N SER A 28 13.15 -39.54 -1.44
CA SER A 28 13.77 -39.04 -2.68
C SER A 28 14.06 -37.55 -2.50
N LEU A 29 15.22 -37.23 -1.93
CA LEU A 29 15.78 -35.87 -1.98
C LEU A 29 16.43 -35.69 -3.34
N THR A 30 15.66 -35.22 -4.33
CA THR A 30 16.19 -34.80 -5.62
C THR A 30 16.68 -33.36 -5.48
N LEU A 31 18.00 -33.17 -5.31
CA LEU A 31 18.64 -31.86 -5.35
C LEU A 31 18.70 -31.38 -6.81
N LEU A 32 17.69 -30.64 -7.26
CA LEU A 32 17.78 -29.85 -8.48
C LEU A 32 18.56 -28.57 -8.17
N LEU A 33 19.74 -28.42 -8.77
CA LEU A 33 20.44 -27.15 -8.85
C LEU A 33 19.63 -26.19 -9.75
N ALA A 34 18.70 -25.46 -9.16
CA ALA A 34 18.05 -24.31 -9.78
C ALA A 34 18.67 -23.02 -9.19
N PRO A 35 19.30 -22.14 -10.00
CA PRO A 35 19.66 -20.82 -9.53
C PRO A 35 18.37 -19.98 -9.47
N GLY A 36 17.75 -19.90 -8.29
CA GLY A 36 16.67 -18.92 -8.07
C GLY A 36 15.51 -19.35 -7.17
N VAL A 37 15.77 -19.93 -5.99
CA VAL A 37 14.79 -19.85 -4.90
C VAL A 37 15.23 -18.67 -4.03
N ARG A 38 14.59 -17.50 -4.22
CA ARG A 38 14.65 -16.46 -3.21
C ARG A 38 13.88 -16.97 -2.00
N ALA A 39 14.55 -17.06 -0.86
CA ALA A 39 13.86 -17.25 0.40
C ALA A 39 12.73 -16.22 0.47
N ALA A 40 11.49 -16.68 0.63
CA ALA A 40 10.45 -15.82 1.12
C ALA A 40 10.93 -15.34 2.49
N ASP A 41 11.25 -14.06 2.59
CA ASP A 41 11.32 -13.36 3.86
C ASP A 41 9.92 -13.51 4.49
N THR A 42 9.75 -14.54 5.32
CA THR A 42 8.63 -14.61 6.24
C THR A 42 8.99 -13.71 7.42
N GLY A 43 9.06 -12.41 7.16
CA GLY A 43 9.09 -11.38 8.18
C GLY A 43 7.91 -11.69 9.08
N GLY A 44 8.18 -11.99 10.34
CA GLY A 44 7.17 -12.37 11.31
C GLY A 44 6.02 -11.37 11.24
N ALA A 45 4.78 -11.86 11.33
CA ALA A 45 3.58 -11.02 11.33
C ALA A 45 3.61 -10.07 12.54
N ALA A 46 4.33 -8.97 12.39
CA ALA A 46 4.13 -7.79 13.18
C ALA A 46 2.66 -7.41 13.04
N ALA A 47 2.03 -7.01 14.13
CA ALA A 47 0.70 -6.42 14.03
C ALA A 47 0.77 -5.33 12.95
N ALA A 48 -0.04 -5.46 11.91
CA ALA A 48 -0.01 -4.55 10.78
C ALA A 48 -0.22 -3.13 11.28
N ASN A 49 0.76 -2.25 11.07
CA ASN A 49 0.61 -0.85 11.42
C ASN A 49 -0.42 -0.23 10.47
N PRO A 50 -1.56 0.29 10.98
CA PRO A 50 -2.64 0.80 10.12
C PRO A 50 -2.23 2.04 9.31
N TYR A 51 -1.07 2.65 9.61
CA TYR A 51 -0.53 3.81 8.92
C TYR A 51 0.61 3.47 7.96
N GLU A 52 1.00 2.19 7.83
CA GLU A 52 1.96 1.79 6.80
C GLU A 52 1.39 2.01 5.40
N ARG A 53 2.21 2.60 4.53
CA ARG A 53 1.88 2.92 3.15
C ARG A 53 3.03 2.49 2.26
N GLY A 54 2.70 1.95 1.10
CA GLY A 54 3.65 1.56 0.08
C GLY A 54 4.46 0.29 0.42
N PRO A 55 5.40 -0.10 -0.46
CA PRO A 55 6.26 -1.25 -0.25
C PRO A 55 7.29 -1.04 0.87
N ALA A 56 7.88 -2.13 1.35
CA ALA A 56 9.01 -2.07 2.29
C ALA A 56 10.14 -1.17 1.74
N PRO A 57 10.66 -0.22 2.54
CA PRO A 57 11.63 0.75 2.05
C PRO A 57 13.00 0.11 1.77
N THR A 58 13.68 0.62 0.76
CA THR A 58 15.08 0.36 0.46
C THR A 58 15.84 1.69 0.38
N ARG A 59 17.17 1.66 0.45
CA ARG A 59 17.98 2.87 0.20
C ARG A 59 17.62 3.52 -1.14
N ALA A 60 17.53 2.71 -2.19
CA ALA A 60 17.21 3.18 -3.52
C ALA A 60 15.82 3.82 -3.61
N SER A 61 14.81 3.26 -2.92
CA SER A 61 13.45 3.81 -2.96
C SER A 61 13.34 5.17 -2.24
N VAL A 62 14.15 5.40 -1.21
CA VAL A 62 14.19 6.67 -0.47
C VAL A 62 14.99 7.74 -1.22
N GLU A 63 16.09 7.36 -1.86
CA GLU A 63 16.94 8.28 -2.63
C GLU A 63 16.31 8.68 -3.98
N ALA A 64 15.37 7.89 -4.50
CA ALA A 64 14.65 8.15 -5.75
C ALA A 64 13.96 9.53 -5.78
N LEU A 65 13.89 10.13 -6.98
CA LEU A 65 13.19 11.41 -7.21
C LEU A 65 11.66 11.30 -7.06
N ARG A 66 11.12 10.09 -7.26
CA ARG A 66 9.69 9.75 -7.17
C ARG A 66 9.54 8.40 -6.46
N GLY A 67 8.62 8.35 -5.52
CA GLY A 67 8.19 7.14 -4.82
C GLY A 67 7.10 6.37 -5.57
N PRO A 68 6.45 5.40 -4.92
CA PRO A 68 5.49 4.49 -5.55
C PRO A 68 4.14 5.13 -5.88
N TYR A 69 3.80 6.29 -5.30
CA TYR A 69 2.50 6.93 -5.50
C TYR A 69 2.54 7.94 -6.66
N ALA A 70 1.56 7.85 -7.56
CA ALA A 70 1.24 8.93 -8.48
C ALA A 70 0.75 10.14 -7.69
N VAL A 71 1.14 11.35 -8.14
CA VAL A 71 0.85 12.61 -7.44
C VAL A 71 -0.08 13.48 -8.28
N SER A 72 -1.09 14.03 -7.61
CA SER A 72 -1.91 15.13 -8.12
C SER A 72 -1.66 16.39 -7.30
N GLU A 73 -2.01 17.54 -7.84
CA GLU A 73 -1.84 18.83 -7.17
C GLU A 73 -3.08 19.72 -7.29
N THR A 74 -3.22 20.64 -6.35
CA THR A 74 -4.22 21.70 -6.42
C THR A 74 -3.67 22.99 -5.80
N SER A 75 -3.98 24.12 -6.40
CA SER A 75 -3.56 25.44 -5.91
C SER A 75 -4.58 26.00 -4.93
N VAL A 76 -4.08 26.63 -3.87
CA VAL A 76 -4.87 27.32 -2.87
C VAL A 76 -4.58 28.81 -2.98
N SER A 77 -5.59 29.59 -3.34
CA SER A 77 -5.47 31.05 -3.43
C SER A 77 -5.32 31.69 -2.05
N SER A 78 -4.46 32.69 -1.94
CA SER A 78 -4.35 33.55 -0.74
C SER A 78 -5.68 34.22 -0.37
N LEU A 79 -6.58 34.42 -1.35
CA LEU A 79 -7.90 35.02 -1.13
C LEU A 79 -8.88 34.07 -0.41
N ALA A 80 -8.58 32.77 -0.41
CA ALA A 80 -9.45 31.73 0.15
C ALA A 80 -9.06 31.32 1.57
N VAL A 81 -7.99 31.90 2.13
CA VAL A 81 -7.38 31.47 3.38
C VAL A 81 -7.07 32.64 4.30
N THR A 82 -6.91 32.35 5.59
CA THR A 82 -6.48 33.30 6.61
C THR A 82 -5.32 32.70 7.38
N GLY A 83 -4.29 33.50 7.67
CA GLY A 83 -3.13 33.09 8.45
C GLY A 83 -1.93 32.56 7.64
N PHE A 84 -2.03 32.46 6.31
CA PHE A 84 -0.91 32.18 5.40
C PHE A 84 -1.22 32.70 3.98
N GLY A 85 -0.21 32.73 3.11
CA GLY A 85 -0.25 33.35 1.77
C GLY A 85 -0.81 32.49 0.64
N GLY A 86 -1.57 31.43 0.92
CA GLY A 86 -1.96 30.43 -0.08
C GLY A 86 -0.85 29.40 -0.33
N GLY A 87 -0.91 28.66 -1.43
CA GLY A 87 0.07 27.61 -1.70
C GLY A 87 -0.33 26.58 -2.77
N THR A 88 0.37 25.46 -2.78
CA THR A 88 0.07 24.28 -3.61
C THR A 88 0.06 23.02 -2.77
N ILE A 89 -1.04 22.27 -2.82
CA ILE A 89 -1.19 20.97 -2.16
C ILE A 89 -0.88 19.87 -3.17
N TYR A 90 0.10 19.02 -2.85
CA TYR A 90 0.46 17.81 -3.58
C TYR A 90 -0.02 16.58 -2.79
N TYR A 91 -0.65 15.61 -3.43
CA TYR A 91 -1.22 14.45 -2.74
C TYR A 91 -1.18 13.19 -3.61
N PRO A 92 -1.10 11.99 -3.00
CA PRO A 92 -1.29 10.73 -3.71
C PRO A 92 -2.64 10.74 -4.43
N THR A 93 -2.64 10.47 -5.73
CA THR A 93 -3.87 10.45 -6.54
C THR A 93 -4.84 9.35 -6.07
N SER A 94 -4.29 8.22 -5.61
CA SER A 94 -5.06 7.08 -5.12
C SER A 94 -5.22 7.14 -3.60
N THR A 95 -6.42 6.83 -3.12
CA THR A 95 -6.74 6.62 -1.70
C THR A 95 -6.92 5.13 -1.36
N ALA A 96 -6.55 4.22 -2.25
CA ALA A 96 -6.73 2.78 -2.08
C ALA A 96 -6.02 2.22 -0.83
N ASP A 97 -4.91 2.85 -0.43
CA ASP A 97 -4.14 2.47 0.76
C ASP A 97 -4.60 3.20 2.03
N GLY A 98 -5.73 3.90 1.98
CA GLY A 98 -6.30 4.68 3.08
C GLY A 98 -5.88 6.15 3.06
N THR A 99 -6.00 6.82 4.20
CA THR A 99 -5.61 8.23 4.36
C THR A 99 -4.10 8.36 4.56
N PHE A 100 -3.55 9.53 4.25
CA PHE A 100 -2.12 9.83 4.38
C PHE A 100 -1.89 10.92 5.42
N GLY A 101 -0.71 10.91 6.05
CA GLY A 101 -0.27 12.01 6.90
C GLY A 101 0.00 13.27 6.08
N ALA A 102 -0.12 14.44 6.72
CA ALA A 102 0.08 15.73 6.06
C ALA A 102 1.35 16.43 6.56
N VAL A 103 2.03 17.14 5.66
CA VAL A 103 3.22 17.96 5.93
C VAL A 103 3.02 19.34 5.30
N VAL A 104 3.25 20.41 6.06
CA VAL A 104 3.22 21.79 5.55
C VAL A 104 4.65 22.32 5.51
N ILE A 105 5.02 22.95 4.40
CA ILE A 105 6.38 23.44 4.15
C ILE A 105 6.32 24.94 3.87
N SER A 106 6.93 25.72 4.75
CA SER A 106 7.13 27.15 4.56
C SER A 106 8.43 27.43 3.81
N PRO A 107 8.47 28.45 2.93
CA PRO A 107 9.71 28.99 2.40
C PRO A 107 10.51 29.69 3.52
N GLY A 108 11.76 30.03 3.21
CA GLY A 108 12.60 30.84 4.08
C GLY A 108 12.29 32.35 3.99
N PHE A 109 12.99 33.14 4.82
CA PHE A 109 12.94 34.61 4.76
C PHE A 109 13.27 35.09 3.35
N THR A 110 12.54 36.10 2.89
CA THR A 110 12.51 36.70 1.54
C THR A 110 12.09 35.77 0.39
N ALA A 111 11.77 34.50 0.65
CA ALA A 111 11.48 33.51 -0.38
C ALA A 111 9.97 33.26 -0.56
N TYR A 112 9.62 32.73 -1.73
CA TYR A 112 8.29 32.21 -2.07
C TYR A 112 8.29 30.68 -2.07
N GLN A 113 7.10 30.07 -2.14
CA GLN A 113 6.91 28.62 -2.20
C GLN A 113 7.71 27.96 -3.36
N SER A 114 8.00 28.70 -4.43
CA SER A 114 8.79 28.21 -5.57
C SER A 114 10.19 27.71 -5.18
N SER A 115 10.76 28.23 -4.09
CA SER A 115 12.05 27.78 -3.53
C SER A 115 11.98 26.38 -2.92
N VAL A 116 10.80 25.92 -2.52
CA VAL A 116 10.57 24.63 -1.85
C VAL A 116 9.67 23.69 -2.67
N ALA A 117 9.16 24.13 -3.83
CA ALA A 117 8.20 23.39 -4.65
C ALA A 117 8.69 21.98 -5.06
N TRP A 118 10.00 21.78 -5.20
CA TRP A 118 10.57 20.47 -5.52
C TRP A 118 10.30 19.39 -4.46
N LEU A 119 10.11 19.80 -3.20
CA LEU A 119 9.78 18.91 -2.09
C LEU A 119 8.36 18.36 -2.21
N GLY A 120 7.43 19.13 -2.78
CA GLY A 120 6.01 18.77 -2.90
C GLY A 120 5.81 17.41 -3.57
N PRO A 121 6.11 17.26 -4.87
CA PRO A 121 5.98 15.99 -5.57
C PRO A 121 6.92 14.89 -5.06
N ARG A 122 8.11 15.25 -4.56
CA ARG A 122 9.08 14.27 -4.04
C ARG A 122 8.54 13.57 -2.81
N LEU A 123 8.05 14.33 -1.82
CA LEU A 123 7.50 13.78 -0.58
C LEU A 123 6.10 13.19 -0.80
N ALA A 124 5.25 13.83 -1.61
CA ALA A 124 3.90 13.32 -1.87
C ALA A 124 3.91 11.95 -2.55
N SER A 125 4.86 11.72 -3.46
CA SER A 125 5.04 10.41 -4.11
C SER A 125 5.45 9.28 -3.16
N GLN A 126 5.84 9.59 -1.92
CA GLN A 126 6.15 8.62 -0.86
C GLN A 126 4.96 8.35 0.08
N GLY A 127 3.78 8.94 -0.17
CA GLY A 127 2.57 8.70 0.63
C GLY A 127 2.30 9.77 1.69
N PHE A 128 2.45 11.05 1.32
CA PHE A 128 2.10 12.19 2.17
C PHE A 128 1.24 13.20 1.41
N VAL A 129 0.30 13.84 2.09
CA VAL A 129 -0.26 15.10 1.59
C VAL A 129 0.74 16.20 1.94
N VAL A 130 1.24 16.94 0.96
CA VAL A 130 2.29 17.95 1.15
C VAL A 130 1.76 19.30 0.69
N PHE A 131 1.78 20.28 1.57
CA PHE A 131 1.33 21.64 1.27
C PHE A 131 2.51 22.60 1.32
N THR A 132 2.98 23.06 0.16
CA THR A 132 3.94 24.18 0.10
C THR A 132 3.16 25.48 0.14
N ILE A 133 3.41 26.31 1.15
CA ILE A 133 2.69 27.57 1.33
C ILE A 133 3.53 28.76 0.88
N ASP A 134 2.89 29.88 0.59
CA ASP A 134 3.52 31.19 0.76
C ASP A 134 3.21 31.71 2.17
N THR A 135 4.10 32.52 2.74
CA THR A 135 3.86 33.24 3.99
C THR A 135 2.97 34.47 3.75
N LEU A 136 2.50 35.17 4.81
CA LEU A 136 1.68 36.38 4.64
C LEU A 136 2.51 37.48 3.99
N THR A 137 3.77 37.59 4.42
CA THR A 137 4.78 38.41 3.77
C THR A 137 6.08 37.63 3.63
N THR A 138 6.90 38.00 2.64
CA THR A 138 8.24 37.40 2.53
C THR A 138 9.19 37.87 3.65
N LEU A 139 8.74 38.75 4.55
CA LEU A 139 9.50 39.22 5.70
C LEU A 139 9.07 38.56 7.02
N ASP A 140 8.16 37.59 6.97
CA ASP A 140 7.74 36.86 8.15
C ASP A 140 8.93 36.06 8.74
N GLN A 141 9.11 36.15 10.05
CA GLN A 141 10.16 35.43 10.79
C GLN A 141 9.51 34.39 11.71
N PRO A 142 10.20 33.26 12.04
CA PRO A 142 9.74 32.35 13.08
C PRO A 142 9.78 33.06 14.44
N ASP A 143 8.72 32.91 15.23
CA ASP A 143 8.64 33.37 16.62
C ASP A 143 9.47 32.50 17.58
#